data_AF-A0A7F8Q4Q5-F1
#
_entry.id   AF-A0A7F8Q4Q5-F1
#
_cell.length_a   1.000
_cell.length_b   1.000
_cell.length_c   1.000
_cell.angle_alpha   90.00
_cell.angle_beta   90.00
_cell.angle_gamma   90.00
#
_symmetry.space_group_name_H-M   'P 1'
#
loop_
_entity.id
_entity.type
_entity.pdbx_description
1 polymer ?
#
loop_
_entity_poly.entity_id
_entity_poly.type
_entity_poly.pdbx_seq_one_letter_code
_entity_poly.pdbx_strand_id
1 'polypeptide(L)'
;MGLPRRAGDPAELRKSLKPLLEKRRRARINASLRQLKGLILPLLGRESSHYSKLEKADILEMTVRFLQELPASSSAATAPTPSDSYGEGYRACLARLARVLPACRVL
;
A
#
# COMPACT_ATOMS: atom_id res chain seq x y z
N MET A 1 25.47 10.84 55.29
CA MET A 1 24.37 9.87 55.10
C MET A 1 23.66 10.17 53.79
N GLY A 2 24.09 9.54 52.69
CA GLY A 2 23.50 9.76 51.36
C GLY A 2 22.12 9.11 51.27
N LEU A 3 21.12 9.86 50.81
CA LEU A 3 19.76 9.37 50.61
C LEU A 3 19.73 8.18 49.62
N PRO A 4 18.90 7.15 49.86
CA PRO A 4 18.80 6.02 48.95
C PRO A 4 18.31 6.50 47.58
N ARG A 5 19.09 6.18 46.54
CA ARG A 5 18.75 6.47 45.14
C ARG A 5 17.36 5.91 44.85
N ARG A 6 16.42 6.83 44.59
CA ARG A 6 15.02 6.56 44.28
C ARG A 6 14.94 5.73 42.99
N ALA A 7 14.00 4.78 43.01
CA ALA A 7 13.72 3.81 41.95
C ALA A 7 13.82 4.39 40.53
N GLY A 8 14.58 3.68 39.68
CA GLY A 8 14.46 3.65 38.21
C GLY A 8 14.42 5.00 37.51
N ASP A 9 15.59 5.55 37.19
CA ASP A 9 15.69 6.72 36.33
C ASP A 9 14.98 6.46 34.98
N PRO A 10 13.95 7.21 34.58
CA PRO A 10 13.19 6.96 33.35
C PRO A 10 14.09 7.02 32.10
N ALA A 11 15.24 7.68 32.17
CA ALA A 11 16.25 7.64 31.12
C ALA A 11 16.92 6.26 30.99
N GLU A 12 17.20 5.58 32.11
CA GLU A 12 17.76 4.22 32.14
C GLU A 12 16.72 3.18 31.70
N LEU A 13 15.45 3.37 32.08
CA LEU A 13 14.35 2.54 31.58
C LEU A 13 14.15 2.71 30.06
N ARG A 14 14.22 3.94 29.54
CA ARG A 14 14.18 4.17 28.08
C ARG A 14 15.39 3.55 27.37
N LYS A 15 16.60 3.62 27.95
CA LYS A 15 17.80 2.99 27.38
C LYS A 15 17.71 1.47 27.34
N SER A 16 17.14 0.85 28.37
CA SER A 16 16.94 -0.62 28.44
C SER A 16 15.75 -1.12 27.61
N LEU A 17 14.69 -0.34 27.43
CA LEU A 17 13.54 -0.69 26.59
C LEU A 17 13.78 -0.44 25.09
N LYS A 18 14.65 0.52 24.73
CA LYS A 18 15.05 0.79 23.33
C LYS A 18 15.46 -0.47 22.54
N PRO A 19 16.36 -1.35 23.01
CA PRO A 19 16.72 -2.56 22.27
C PRO A 19 15.53 -3.53 22.08
N LEU A 20 14.61 -3.60 23.04
CA LEU A 20 13.41 -4.43 22.93
C LEU A 20 12.43 -3.87 21.90
N LEU A 21 12.20 -2.56 21.91
CA LEU A 21 11.35 -1.88 20.94
C LEU A 21 11.94 -1.98 19.52
N GLU A 22 13.25 -1.83 19.40
CA GLU A 22 13.99 -2.03 18.15
C GLU A 22 13.80 -3.45 17.60
N LYS A 23 13.97 -4.47 18.46
CA LYS A 23 13.75 -5.87 18.10
C LYS A 23 12.32 -6.09 17.60
N ARG A 24 11.33 -5.52 18.27
CA ARG A 24 9.91 -5.61 17.88
C ARG A 24 9.65 -4.90 16.54
N ARG A 25 10.22 -3.72 16.32
CA ARG A 25 10.14 -3.00 15.03
C ARG A 25 10.75 -3.84 13.90
N ARG A 26 11.97 -4.36 14.11
CA ARG A 26 12.67 -5.21 13.13
C ARG A 26 11.87 -6.48 12.80
N ALA A 27 11.27 -7.12 13.80
CA ALA A 27 10.39 -8.28 13.59
C ALA A 27 9.18 -7.93 12.71
N ARG A 28 8.53 -6.79 12.98
CA ARG A 28 7.41 -6.30 12.15
C ARG A 28 7.84 -6.04 10.71
N ILE A 29 8.93 -5.33 10.49
CA ILE A 29 9.46 -5.04 9.15
C ILE A 29 9.76 -6.34 8.39
N ASN A 30 10.42 -7.30 9.04
CA ASN A 30 10.73 -8.58 8.40
C ASN A 30 9.47 -9.40 8.10
N ALA A 31 8.44 -9.33 8.94
CA ALA A 31 7.16 -9.98 8.68
C ALA A 31 6.48 -9.38 7.45
N SER A 32 6.41 -8.04 7.38
CA SER A 32 5.84 -7.33 6.23
C SER A 32 6.61 -7.64 4.93
N LEU A 33 7.94 -7.68 4.95
CA LEU A 33 8.74 -8.05 3.77
C LEU A 33 8.46 -9.48 3.29
N ARG A 34 8.27 -10.43 4.21
CA ARG A 34 7.89 -11.81 3.85
C ARG A 34 6.49 -11.88 3.23
N GLN A 35 5.53 -11.14 3.79
CA GLN A 35 4.18 -11.06 3.23
C GLN A 35 4.21 -10.44 1.83
N LEU A 36 4.95 -9.34 1.69
CA LEU A 36 5.09 -8.62 0.42
C LEU A 36 5.67 -9.53 -0.67
N LYS A 37 6.73 -10.28 -0.36
CA LYS A 37 7.26 -11.32 -1.24
C LYS A 37 6.18 -12.33 -1.65
N GLY A 38 5.37 -12.81 -0.71
CA GLY A 38 4.27 -13.74 -1.00
C GLY A 38 3.17 -13.18 -1.90
N LEU A 39 2.93 -11.87 -1.88
CA LEU A 39 1.92 -11.21 -2.73
C LEU A 39 2.48 -10.87 -4.11
N ILE A 40 3.69 -10.32 -4.17
CA ILE A 40 4.29 -9.78 -5.40
C ILE A 40 4.73 -10.90 -6.35
N LEU A 41 5.34 -11.99 -5.86
CA LEU A 41 5.83 -13.07 -6.73
C LEU A 41 4.74 -13.70 -7.61
N PRO A 42 3.57 -14.09 -7.06
CA PRO A 42 2.47 -14.60 -7.88
C PRO A 42 1.94 -13.58 -8.88
N LEU A 43 1.81 -12.32 -8.48
CA LEU A 43 1.28 -11.25 -9.34
C LEU A 43 2.19 -10.95 -10.54
N LEU A 44 3.50 -11.19 -10.42
CA LEU A 44 4.47 -11.06 -11.51
C LEU A 44 4.66 -12.38 -12.31
N GLY A 45 3.91 -13.44 -12.01
CA GLY A 45 4.06 -14.74 -12.66
C GLY A 45 5.42 -15.40 -12.39
N ARG A 46 6.05 -15.09 -11.26
CA ARG A 46 7.41 -15.50 -10.92
C ARG A 46 7.40 -16.69 -9.96
N GLU A 47 7.94 -17.82 -10.41
CA GLU A 47 7.95 -19.11 -9.69
C GLU A 47 8.68 -19.05 -8.35
N SER A 48 8.02 -19.50 -7.28
CA SER A 48 8.45 -19.30 -5.89
C SER A 48 9.81 -19.93 -5.54
N SER A 49 10.24 -20.98 -6.26
CA SER A 49 11.48 -21.71 -5.99
C SER A 49 12.73 -20.87 -6.24
N HIS A 50 12.75 -20.09 -7.33
CA HIS A 50 13.86 -19.22 -7.72
C HIS A 50 14.05 -18.03 -6.78
N TYR A 51 12.99 -17.68 -6.04
CA TYR A 51 12.96 -16.49 -5.21
C TYR A 51 13.08 -16.79 -3.72
N SER A 52 13.25 -18.05 -3.33
CA SER A 52 13.51 -18.47 -1.94
C SER A 52 14.63 -17.65 -1.25
N LYS A 53 15.65 -17.23 -2.00
CA LYS A 53 16.82 -16.44 -1.55
C LYS A 53 16.80 -14.92 -1.83
N LEU A 54 15.68 -14.33 -2.26
CA LEU A 54 15.61 -12.89 -2.55
C LEU A 54 16.17 -12.01 -1.42
N GLU A 55 17.00 -11.04 -1.79
CA GLU A 55 17.47 -10.03 -0.86
C GLU A 55 16.36 -9.03 -0.53
N LYS A 56 16.51 -8.30 0.57
CA LYS A 56 15.51 -7.30 0.98
C LYS A 56 15.37 -6.18 -0.05
N ALA A 57 16.47 -5.81 -0.70
CA ALA A 57 16.48 -4.78 -1.74
C ALA A 57 15.66 -5.23 -2.96
N ASP A 58 15.87 -6.47 -3.43
CA ASP A 58 15.13 -7.02 -4.57
C ASP A 58 13.62 -7.07 -4.31
N ILE A 59 13.20 -7.48 -3.10
CA ILE A 59 11.77 -7.50 -2.72
C ILE A 59 11.18 -6.09 -2.85
N LEU A 60 11.89 -5.08 -2.36
CA LEU A 60 11.45 -3.69 -2.43
C LEU A 60 11.42 -3.20 -3.88
N GLU A 61 12.46 -3.47 -4.67
CA GLU A 61 12.55 -3.04 -6.06
C GLU A 61 11.43 -3.64 -6.92
N MET A 62 11.21 -4.96 -6.82
CA MET A 62 10.12 -5.64 -7.52
C MET A 62 8.76 -5.06 -7.13
N THR A 63 8.55 -4.75 -5.85
CA THR A 63 7.30 -4.14 -5.38
C THR A 63 7.12 -2.74 -5.96
N VAL A 64 8.18 -1.93 -5.99
CA VAL A 64 8.11 -0.57 -6.54
C VAL A 64 7.79 -0.61 -8.03
N ARG A 65 8.43 -1.49 -8.79
CA ARG A 65 8.11 -1.69 -10.22
C ARG A 65 6.66 -2.09 -10.42
N PHE A 66 6.17 -3.06 -9.64
CA PHE A 66 4.76 -3.47 -9.68
C PHE A 66 3.80 -2.30 -9.41
N LEU A 67 4.10 -1.45 -8.42
CA LEU A 67 3.30 -0.27 -8.11
C LEU A 67 3.35 0.81 -9.20
N GLN A 68 4.43 0.90 -9.96
CA GLN A 68 4.56 1.82 -11.10
C GLN A 68 3.84 1.31 -12.35
N GLU A 69 3.79 -0.01 -12.54
CA GLU A 69 3.09 -0.66 -13.65
C GLU A 69 1.57 -0.72 -13.42
N LEU A 70 1.12 -0.59 -12.16
CA LEU A 70 -0.30 -0.45 -11.83
C LEU A 70 -0.87 0.82 -12.49
N PRO A 71 -1.97 0.71 -13.25
CA PRO A 71 -2.62 1.87 -13.84
C PRO A 71 -2.94 2.91 -12.77
N ALA A 72 -2.66 4.19 -13.06
CA ALA A 72 -2.86 5.34 -12.18
C ALA A 72 -4.30 5.51 -11.63
N SER A 73 -5.25 4.69 -12.10
CA SER A 73 -6.63 4.62 -11.61
C SER A 73 -6.80 3.99 -10.22
N SER A 74 -5.74 3.41 -9.64
CA SER A 74 -5.83 2.67 -8.36
C SER A 74 -5.08 3.32 -7.18
N SER A 75 -4.32 4.39 -7.42
CA SER A 75 -3.76 5.20 -6.34
C SER A 75 -4.75 6.27 -5.88
N ALA A 76 -5.19 6.16 -4.64
CA ALA A 76 -6.03 7.12 -3.93
C ALA A 76 -5.39 8.52 -3.83
N ALA A 77 -5.43 9.28 -4.93
CA ALA A 77 -5.06 10.70 -5.00
C ALA A 77 -6.07 11.52 -5.81
N THR A 78 -7.28 11.01 -6.00
CA THR A 78 -8.38 11.80 -6.56
C THR A 78 -9.60 11.48 -5.71
N ALA A 79 -9.78 12.24 -4.62
CA ALA A 79 -11.15 12.54 -4.23
C ALA A 79 -11.84 13.02 -5.51
N PRO A 80 -12.94 12.40 -5.95
CA PRO A 80 -13.57 12.77 -7.22
C PRO A 80 -13.80 14.27 -7.17
N THR A 81 -13.07 15.01 -7.99
CA THR A 81 -13.35 16.44 -8.12
C THR A 81 -14.78 16.52 -8.67
N PRO A 82 -15.59 17.51 -8.29
CA PRO A 82 -16.96 17.61 -8.79
C PRO A 82 -17.03 17.58 -10.33
N SER A 83 -15.95 18.01 -11.00
CA SER A 83 -15.75 17.95 -12.44
C SER A 83 -15.65 16.51 -13.00
N ASP A 84 -14.95 15.62 -12.31
CA ASP A 84 -14.80 14.21 -12.74
C ASP A 84 -16.13 13.46 -12.60
N SER A 85 -16.85 13.70 -11.49
CA SER A 85 -18.19 13.13 -11.26
C SER A 85 -19.23 13.68 -12.23
N TYR A 86 -19.18 14.97 -12.57
CA TYR A 86 -20.06 15.57 -13.58
C TYR A 86 -19.82 14.96 -14.96
N GLY A 87 -18.55 14.85 -15.39
CA GLY A 87 -18.21 14.26 -16.69
C GLY A 87 -18.65 12.80 -16.81
N GLU A 88 -18.51 12.03 -15.73
CA GLU A 88 -18.98 10.65 -15.68
C GLU A 88 -20.51 10.55 -15.73
N GLY A 89 -21.23 11.37 -14.96
CA GLY A 89 -22.69 11.45 -14.98
C GLY A 89 -23.26 11.90 -16.34
N TYR A 90 -22.61 12.87 -16.98
CA TYR A 90 -22.97 13.35 -18.32
C TYR A 90 -22.80 12.24 -19.37
N ARG A 91 -21.66 11.53 -19.36
CA ARG A 91 -21.42 10.39 -20.27
C ARG A 91 -22.41 9.26 -20.03
N ALA A 92 -22.72 8.94 -18.77
CA ALA A 92 -23.72 7.92 -18.44
C ALA A 92 -25.13 8.31 -18.93
N CYS A 93 -25.50 9.58 -18.80
CA CYS A 93 -26.76 10.12 -19.33
C CYS A 93 -26.82 10.02 -20.87
N LEU A 94 -25.77 10.48 -21.57
CA LEU A 94 -25.67 10.36 -23.03
C LEU A 94 -25.74 8.92 -23.52
N ALA A 95 -25.04 7.99 -22.85
CA ALA A 95 -25.10 6.57 -23.18
C ALA A 95 -26.51 6.00 -23.00
N ARG A 96 -27.24 6.44 -21.97
CA ARG A 96 -28.64 6.06 -21.77
C ARG A 96 -29.55 6.66 -22.85
N LEU A 97 -29.38 7.94 -23.19
CA LEU A 97 -30.10 8.60 -24.27
C LEU A 97 -29.85 7.92 -25.61
N ALA A 98 -28.60 7.60 -25.96
CA ALA A 98 -28.25 6.90 -27.19
C ALA A 98 -28.87 5.50 -27.29
N ARG A 99 -29.18 4.85 -26.17
CA ARG A 99 -29.89 3.55 -26.11
C ARG A 99 -31.41 3.68 -26.17
N VAL A 100 -31.95 4.82 -25.73
CA VAL A 100 -33.41 5.09 -25.71
C VAL A 100 -33.87 5.76 -27.01
N LEU A 101 -33.01 6.56 -27.63
CA LEU A 101 -33.28 7.32 -28.85
C LEU A 101 -33.12 6.58 -30.20
N PRO A 102 -32.75 5.28 -30.35
CA PRO A 102 -32.86 4.60 -31.64
C PRO A 102 -34.31 4.34 -32.11
N ALA A 103 -35.31 5.02 -31.53
CA ALA A 103 -36.71 4.92 -31.90
C ALA A 103 -37.40 6.28 -32.17
N CYS A 104 -36.67 7.39 -32.31
CA CYS A 104 -37.24 8.63 -32.86
C CYS A 104 -36.60 8.94 -34.21
N ARG A 105 -37.09 8.23 -35.23
CA ARG A 105 -36.95 8.64 -36.63
C ARG A 105 -37.87 9.85 -36.83
N VAL A 106 -37.35 11.05 -36.57
CA VAL A 106 -38.04 12.29 -36.94
C VAL A 106 -37.95 12.41 -38.46
N LEU A 107 -39.04 12.04 -39.13
CA LEU A 107 -39.41 12.56 -40.44
C LEU A 107 -39.86 14.02 -40.27
#